data_AF-A0A328BDX5-F1
#
_entry.id   AF-A0A328BDX5-F1
#
_cell.length_a   1.000
_cell.length_b   1.000
_cell.length_c   1.000
_cell.angle_alpha   90.00
_cell.angle_beta   90.00
_cell.angle_gamma   90.00
#
_symmetry.space_group_name_H-M   'P 1'
#
loop_
_entity.id
_entity.type
_entity.pdbx_description
1 polymer ?
#
loop_
_entity_poly.entity_id
_entity_poly.type
_entity_poly.pdbx_seq_one_letter_code
_entity_poly.pdbx_strand_id
1 'polypeptide(L)' 'MDPIATARYGLMAATQRFESSAVRVATQGVEGSDVDVGQEMVGMIEAKTAFSANISVIKFAQDMWDSLLDLQR' A
#
# COMPACT_ATOMS: atom_id res chain seq x y z
N MET A 1 13.17 7.53 14.03
CA MET A 1 12.03 6.96 13.29
C MET A 1 12.60 5.86 12.41
N ASP A 2 12.19 4.61 12.59
CA ASP A 2 12.67 3.50 11.77
C ASP A 2 11.93 3.51 10.42
N PRO A 3 12.62 3.72 9.28
CA PRO A 3 11.98 3.79 7.96
C PRO A 3 11.26 2.49 7.59
N ILE A 4 11.76 1.34 8.06
CA ILE A 4 11.11 0.04 7.83
C ILE A 4 9.80 -0.02 8.64
N ALA A 5 9.82 0.42 9.91
CA ALA A 5 8.61 0.48 10.72
C ALA A 5 7.54 1.38 10.09
N THR A 6 7.91 2.59 9.64
CA THR A 6 6.99 3.51 8.95
C THR A 6 6.43 2.91 7.66
N ALA A 7 7.29 2.31 6.83
CA ALA A 7 6.86 1.69 5.59
C ALA A 7 5.92 0.50 5.84
N ARG A 8 6.15 -0.29 6.89
CA ARG A 8 5.25 -1.38 7.30
C ARG A 8 3.87 -0.89 7.71
N TYR A 9 3.78 0.19 8.48
CA TYR A 9 2.50 0.82 8.79
C TYR A 9 1.80 1.31 7.50
N GLY A 10 2.56 1.92 6.59
CA GLY A 10 2.06 2.34 5.29
C GLY A 10 1.51 1.18 4.44
N LEU A 11 2.19 0.03 4.44
CA LEU A 11 1.71 -1.18 3.76
C LEU A 11 0.37 -1.65 4.31
N MET A 12 0.26 -1.77 5.64
CA MET A 12 -0.98 -2.22 6.28
C MET A 12 -2.14 -1.27 5.97
N ALA A 13 -1.90 0.04 6.03
CA ALA A 13 -2.91 1.05 5.70
C ALA A 13 -3.32 0.98 4.22
N ALA A 14 -2.36 0.78 3.30
CA ALA A 14 -2.63 0.63 1.88
C ALA A 14 -3.47 -0.63 1.59
N THR A 15 -3.14 -1.76 2.22
CA THR A 15 -3.91 -3.01 2.10
C THR A 15 -5.35 -2.82 2.58
N GLN A 16 -5.56 -2.22 3.76
CA GLN A 16 -6.90 -1.96 4.29
C GLN A 16 -7.73 -1.07 3.37
N ARG A 17 -7.11 -0.02 2.79
CA ARG A 17 -7.79 0.86 1.82
C ARG A 17 -8.19 0.12 0.55
N PHE A 18 -7.28 -0.69 0.01
CA PHE A 18 -7.56 -1.51 -1.17
C PHE A 18 -8.73 -2.48 -0.92
N GLU A 19 -8.69 -3.22 0.19
CA GLU A 19 -9.76 -4.15 0.59
C GLU A 19 -11.10 -3.43 0.73
N SER A 20 -11.10 -2.27 1.37
CA SER A 20 -12.30 -1.47 1.58
C SER A 20 -12.94 -1.03 0.26
N SER A 21 -12.14 -0.56 -0.71
CA SER A 21 -12.63 -0.21 -2.04
C SER A 21 -13.11 -1.44 -2.82
N ALA A 22 -12.39 -2.55 -2.75
CA ALA A 22 -12.78 -3.79 -3.41
C ALA A 22 -14.13 -4.32 -2.87
N VAL A 23 -14.36 -4.23 -1.56
CA VAL A 23 -15.65 -4.60 -0.95
C VAL A 23 -16.76 -3.70 -1.46
N ARG A 24 -16.54 -2.37 -1.52
CA ARG A 24 -17.55 -1.43 -2.04
C ARG A 24 -17.91 -1.73 -3.49
N VAL A 25 -16.92 -2.00 -4.35
CA VAL A 25 -17.15 -2.44 -5.73
C VAL A 25 -17.94 -3.75 -5.78
N ALA A 26 -17.63 -4.72 -4.91
CA ALA A 26 -18.38 -5.99 -4.86
C ALA A 26 -19.84 -5.83 -4.41
N THR A 27 -20.15 -4.79 -3.64
CA THR A 27 -21.53 -4.45 -3.23
C THR A 27 -22.30 -3.61 -4.25
N GLN A 28 -21.70 -3.33 -5.41
CA GLN A 28 -22.38 -2.64 -6.50
C GLN A 28 -23.59 -3.46 -6.97
N GLY A 29 -24.76 -2.82 -7.06
CA GLY A 29 -25.99 -3.45 -7.52
C GLY A 29 -26.83 -4.11 -6.42
N VAL A 30 -26.38 -4.04 -5.16
CA VAL A 30 -27.25 -4.33 -4.01
C VAL A 30 -28.27 -3.19 -3.88
N GLU A 31 -29.54 -3.53 -3.68
CA GLU A 31 -30.63 -2.57 -3.57
C GLU A 31 -30.35 -1.56 -2.43
N GLY A 32 -30.37 -0.25 -2.75
CA GLY A 32 -30.01 0.83 -1.81
C GLY A 32 -28.51 1.18 -1.75
N SER A 33 -27.66 0.53 -2.54
CA SER A 33 -26.23 0.83 -2.65
C SER A 33 -25.93 1.65 -3.92
N ASP A 34 -25.64 2.94 -3.75
CA ASP A 34 -25.12 3.80 -4.81
C ASP A 34 -23.60 3.90 -4.68
N VAL A 35 -22.88 3.15 -5.51
CA VAL A 35 -21.41 3.05 -5.48
C VAL A 35 -20.84 3.65 -6.75
N ASP A 36 -20.03 4.71 -6.62
CA ASP A 36 -19.22 5.21 -7.72
C ASP A 36 -18.02 4.28 -7.97
N VAL A 37 -18.23 3.33 -8.88
CA VAL A 37 -17.21 2.36 -9.29
C VAL A 37 -15.97 3.06 -9.84
N GLY A 38 -16.13 4.16 -10.57
CA GLY A 38 -15.00 4.89 -11.13
C GLY A 38 -14.08 5.41 -10.04
N GLN A 39 -14.68 6.03 -9.02
CA GLN A 39 -13.95 6.49 -7.84
C GLN A 39 -13.30 5.34 -7.06
N GLU A 40 -14.01 4.22 -6.85
CA GLU A 40 -13.42 3.08 -6.12
C GLU A 40 -12.28 2.41 -6.87
N MET A 41 -12.35 2.34 -8.20
CA MET A 41 -11.25 1.83 -9.04
C MET A 41 -10.02 2.72 -8.93
N VAL A 42 -10.19 4.05 -8.93
CA VAL A 42 -9.09 4.99 -8.69
C VAL A 42 -8.51 4.79 -7.29
N GLY A 43 -9.36 4.64 -6.26
CA GLY A 43 -8.93 4.37 -4.89
C GLY A 43 -8.09 3.08 -4.77
N MET A 44 -8.46 2.02 -5.49
CA MET A 44 -7.65 0.80 -5.57
C MET A 44 -6.29 1.01 -6.25
N ILE A 45 -6.23 1.82 -7.32
CA ILE A 45 -4.96 2.16 -8.01
C ILE A 45 -4.05 2.97 -7.10
N GLU A 46 -4.59 3.95 -6.39
CA GLU A 46 -3.84 4.76 -5.42
C GLU A 46 -3.30 3.87 -4.29
N ALA A 47 -4.13 2.99 -3.73
CA ALA A 47 -3.72 2.05 -2.69
C ALA A 47 -2.61 1.11 -3.17
N LYS A 48 -2.72 0.56 -4.39
CA LYS A 48 -1.68 -0.27 -5.02
C LYS A 48 -0.37 0.50 -5.20
N THR A 49 -0.46 1.76 -5.62
CA THR A 49 0.70 2.63 -5.81
C THR A 49 1.38 2.92 -4.47
N ALA A 50 0.62 3.27 -3.44
CA ALA A 50 1.11 3.48 -2.09
C ALA A 50 1.77 2.20 -1.52
N PHE A 51 1.17 1.03 -1.75
CA PHE A 51 1.75 -0.25 -1.35
C PHE A 51 3.13 -0.46 -2.01
N SER A 52 3.21 -0.25 -3.31
CA SER A 52 4.45 -0.41 -4.08
C SER A 52 5.54 0.57 -3.61
N ALA A 53 5.16 1.82 -3.33
CA ALA A 53 6.07 2.83 -2.80
C ALA A 53 6.65 2.42 -1.44
N ASN A 54 5.84 1.90 -0.52
CA ASN A 54 6.33 1.42 0.77
C ASN A 54 7.30 0.24 0.63
N ILE A 55 7.06 -0.69 -0.31
CA ILE A 55 8.02 -1.77 -0.60
C ILE A 55 9.36 -1.20 -1.07
N SER A 56 9.35 -0.22 -1.97
CA SER A 56 10.58 0.41 -2.46
C SER A 56 11.38 1.05 -1.34
N VAL A 57 10.73 1.68 -0.36
CA VAL A 57 11.40 2.24 0.83
C VAL A 57 12.04 1.15 1.68
N ILE A 58 11.35 0.01 1.89
CA ILE A 58 11.91 -1.12 2.65
C ILE A 58 13.15 -1.67 1.94
N LYS A 59 13.08 -1.89 0.63
CA LYS A 59 14.22 -2.39 -0.17
C LYS A 59 15.40 -1.42 -0.09
N PHE A 60 15.14 -0.13 -0.27
CA PHE A 60 16.19 0.87 -0.15
C PHE A 60 16.85 0.88 1.24
N ALA A 61 16.06 0.73 2.31
CA ALA A 61 16.61 0.63 3.66
C ALA A 61 17.47 -0.64 3.85
N GLN A 62 17.11 -1.75 3.21
CA GLN A 62 17.90 -2.99 3.20
C GLN A 62 19.20 -2.81 2.41
N ASP A 63 19.14 -2.23 1.21
CA ASP A 63 20.33 -1.97 0.38
C ASP A 63 21.35 -1.08 1.10
N MET A 64 20.88 -0.09 1.85
CA MET A 64 21.74 0.75 2.71
C MET A 64 22.42 -0.05 3.81
N TRP A 65 21.69 -0.95 4.46
CA TRP A 65 22.23 -1.81 5.51
C TRP A 65 23.31 -2.75 4.96
N ASP A 66 23.04 -3.39 3.83
CA ASP A 66 24.00 -4.29 3.16
C ASP A 66 25.25 -3.54 2.73
N SER A 67 25.11 -2.32 2.18
CA SER A 67 26.25 -1.47 1.81
C SER A 67 27.15 -1.13 3.01
N LEU A 68 26.57 -0.91 4.20
CA LEU A 68 27.34 -0.66 5.42
C LEU A 68 28.09 -1.91 5.89
N LEU A 69 27.48 -3.09 5.77
CA LEU A 69 28.13 -4.36 6.11
C LEU A 69 29.28 -4.69 5.16
N ASP A 70 29.12 -4.40 3.87
CA ASP A 70 30.17 -4.60 2.88
C ASP A 70 31.38 -3.67 3.08
N LEU A 71 31.17 -2.43 3.54
CA LEU A 71 32.26 -1.52 3.92
C LEU A 71 33.10 -2.00 5.10
N GLN A 72 32.55 -2.87 5.96
CA GLN A 72 33.25 -3.41 7.12
C GLN A 72 34.12 -4.64 6.77
N ARG A 73 33.90 -5.27 5.61
CA ARG A 73 34.68 -6.42 5.14
C ARG A 73 36.03 -5.99 4.55
#